data_AF-A0AAV5R072-F1
#
_entry.id   AF-A0AAV5R072-F1
#
_cell.length_a   1.000
_cell.length_b   1.000
_cell.length_c   1.000
_cell.angle_alpha   90.00
_cell.angle_beta   90.00
_cell.angle_gamma   90.00
#
_symmetry.space_group_name_H-M   'P 1'
#
loop_
_entity.id
_entity.type
_entity.pdbx_description
1 polymer ?
#
loop_
_entity_poly.entity_id
_entity_poly.type
_entity_poly.pdbx_seq_one_letter_code
_entity_poly.pdbx_strand_id
1 'polypeptide(L)'
;MKESYVHASFVTPASSISYISLNSHNHQLLKDTPPNIISALHSLYPLLVSCNRILSFITWTSSKENSHYRNIVIIMLYSMMILHWNNYFVIILPTLLVLCFCCYVWFIKVSYINEKYHLNGKSVPTIEEVLDTLDNFTIRCSFISNFSSNYSNLLTPLTINLILLTPFYVYLMKNCISIDVWLITTGIFFSTYYSSWSIALRRLLWRSKYTRLITSFLTNEKYSMVDKENEISIMNLDIKGTIDENTKIVEFQVLENERRWVGLGWSKHMLFFDRAPYCSIDMQQQLNSLKDYRFPITKKFDKSEWKWLDSQWNPLPSSRWVYYDNRWKHPSHKDSVTKYTRSRRLRRQCLVVLKK
;
A
#
# COMPACT_ATOMS: atom_id res chain seq x y z
N MET A 1 -14.57 25.15 9.14
CA MET A 1 -14.09 24.41 10.33
C MET A 1 -14.40 22.94 10.09
N LYS A 2 -13.38 22.09 9.91
CA LYS A 2 -13.55 20.65 9.70
C LYS A 2 -13.52 19.99 11.08
N GLU A 3 -14.65 19.46 11.53
CA GLU A 3 -14.76 18.66 12.76
C GLU A 3 -13.91 17.39 12.58
N SER A 4 -12.87 17.25 13.40
CA SER A 4 -11.95 16.12 13.40
C SER A 4 -12.47 15.03 14.34
N TYR A 5 -13.35 14.18 13.82
CA TYR A 5 -13.83 13.00 14.55
C TYR A 5 -12.71 11.96 14.69
N VAL A 6 -12.71 11.23 15.81
CA VAL A 6 -11.77 10.13 16.04
C VAL A 6 -12.44 8.79 16.16
N HIS A 7 -11.75 7.85 15.53
CA HIS A 7 -12.22 6.52 15.25
C HIS A 7 -11.39 5.54 16.08
N ALA A 8 -12.08 4.75 16.90
CA ALA A 8 -11.49 3.60 17.55
C ALA A 8 -11.34 2.48 16.52
N SER A 9 -10.10 2.06 16.24
CA SER A 9 -9.81 0.87 15.43
C SER A 9 -9.82 -0.37 16.31
N PHE A 10 -10.54 -1.40 15.89
CA PHE A 10 -10.47 -2.75 16.45
C PHE A 10 -9.93 -3.70 15.38
N VAL A 11 -9.04 -4.62 15.77
CA VAL A 11 -8.32 -5.52 14.86
C VAL A 11 -9.10 -6.82 14.66
N THR A 12 -9.26 -7.27 13.41
CA THR A 12 -9.59 -8.66 13.06
C THR A 12 -8.58 -9.20 12.03
N PRO A 13 -8.16 -10.48 12.10
CA PRO A 13 -7.13 -11.03 11.23
C PRO A 13 -7.71 -11.43 9.87
N ALA A 14 -7.14 -10.92 8.78
CA ALA A 14 -7.53 -11.26 7.41
C ALA A 14 -6.30 -11.66 6.58
N SER A 15 -6.18 -12.93 6.21
CA SER A 15 -5.11 -13.38 5.30
C SER A 15 -5.48 -14.53 4.36
N SER A 16 -6.71 -15.05 4.34
CA SER A 16 -7.04 -16.26 3.54
C SER A 16 -8.07 -16.08 2.42
N ILE A 17 -8.80 -14.97 2.34
CA ILE A 17 -9.96 -14.85 1.42
C ILE A 17 -9.58 -14.32 0.01
N SER A 18 -8.45 -13.63 -0.14
CA SER A 18 -8.10 -12.98 -1.41
C SER A 18 -7.62 -13.94 -2.51
N TYR A 19 -6.99 -15.07 -2.17
CA TYR A 19 -6.32 -15.92 -3.15
C TYR A 19 -7.27 -16.86 -3.93
N ILE A 20 -8.42 -17.21 -3.36
CA ILE A 20 -9.36 -18.19 -3.98
C ILE A 20 -10.24 -17.52 -5.05
N SER A 21 -10.49 -16.22 -4.96
CA SER A 21 -11.37 -15.49 -5.88
C SER A 21 -10.74 -15.09 -7.23
N LEU A 22 -9.40 -15.07 -7.32
CA LEU A 22 -8.67 -14.69 -8.54
C LEU A 22 -8.60 -15.83 -9.57
N ASN A 23 -8.39 -17.07 -9.12
CA ASN A 23 -8.19 -18.21 -10.02
C ASN A 23 -9.46 -18.63 -10.79
N SER A 24 -10.66 -18.40 -10.24
CA SER A 24 -11.91 -18.77 -10.92
C SER A 24 -12.26 -17.84 -12.09
N HIS A 25 -11.83 -16.57 -12.05
CA HIS A 25 -12.10 -15.60 -13.11
C HIS A 25 -11.23 -15.85 -14.36
N ASN A 26 -9.95 -16.20 -14.17
CA ASN A 26 -9.00 -16.41 -15.28
C ASN A 26 -9.40 -17.57 -16.21
N HIS A 27 -9.97 -18.66 -15.66
CA HIS A 27 -10.44 -19.79 -16.47
C HIS A 27 -11.64 -19.47 -17.38
N GLN A 28 -12.46 -18.48 -17.01
CA GLN A 28 -13.62 -18.10 -17.80
C GLN A 28 -13.24 -17.17 -18.96
N LEU A 29 -12.25 -16.29 -18.75
CA LEU A 29 -11.69 -15.41 -19.78
C LEU A 29 -10.95 -16.17 -20.90
N LEU A 30 -10.27 -17.28 -20.57
CA LEU A 30 -9.51 -18.09 -21.54
C LEU A 30 -10.36 -18.66 -22.69
N LYS A 31 -11.64 -19.00 -22.43
CA LYS A 31 -12.55 -19.57 -23.44
C LYS A 31 -13.02 -18.54 -24.48
N ASP A 32 -13.00 -17.26 -24.13
CA ASP A 32 -13.57 -16.18 -24.94
C ASP A 32 -12.50 -15.38 -25.71
N THR A 33 -11.21 -15.69 -25.55
CA THR A 33 -10.14 -14.95 -26.24
C THR A 33 -10.03 -15.34 -27.72
N PRO A 34 -9.98 -14.36 -28.65
CA PRO A 34 -9.85 -14.65 -30.07
C PRO A 34 -8.48 -15.29 -30.39
N PRO A 35 -8.41 -16.23 -31.34
CA PRO A 35 -7.20 -17.02 -31.63
C PRO A 35 -6.01 -16.18 -32.09
N ASN A 36 -6.28 -15.01 -32.69
CA ASN A 36 -5.24 -14.05 -33.10
C ASN A 36 -4.47 -13.45 -31.91
N ILE A 37 -5.11 -13.28 -30.76
CA ILE A 37 -4.43 -12.78 -29.56
C ILE A 37 -3.56 -13.88 -28.98
N ILE A 38 -4.04 -15.14 -28.98
CA ILE A 38 -3.28 -16.29 -28.49
C ILE A 38 -2.01 -16.51 -29.32
N SER A 39 -2.09 -16.42 -30.66
CA SER A 39 -0.92 -16.56 -31.53
C SER A 39 0.09 -15.41 -31.34
N ALA A 40 -0.39 -14.18 -31.19
CA ALA A 40 0.45 -13.03 -30.85
C ALA A 40 1.14 -13.22 -29.49
N LEU A 41 0.43 -13.71 -28.48
CA LEU A 41 0.96 -13.96 -27.13
C LEU A 41 2.07 -15.02 -27.16
N HIS A 42 1.87 -16.11 -27.90
CA HIS A 42 2.90 -17.13 -28.11
C HIS A 42 4.15 -16.58 -28.81
N SER A 43 3.98 -15.71 -29.80
CA SER A 43 5.11 -15.07 -30.48
C SER A 43 5.89 -14.10 -29.56
N LEU A 44 5.20 -13.49 -28.60
CA LEU A 44 5.78 -12.54 -27.65
C LEU A 44 6.40 -13.24 -26.43
N TYR A 45 6.04 -14.51 -26.17
CA TYR A 45 6.48 -15.26 -25.01
C TYR A 45 8.02 -15.25 -24.82
N PRO A 46 8.86 -15.42 -25.86
CA PRO A 46 10.30 -15.37 -25.67
C PRO A 46 10.86 -14.03 -25.21
N LEU A 47 10.27 -12.96 -25.75
CA LEU A 47 10.61 -11.61 -25.33
C LEU A 47 10.15 -11.37 -23.90
N LEU A 48 8.94 -11.84 -23.55
CA LEU A 48 8.37 -11.72 -22.22
C LEU A 48 9.24 -12.43 -21.19
N VAL A 49 9.65 -13.68 -21.42
CA VAL A 49 10.54 -14.43 -20.53
C VAL A 49 11.87 -13.69 -20.35
N SER A 50 12.45 -13.16 -21.44
CA SER A 50 13.71 -12.42 -21.41
C SER A 50 13.60 -11.13 -20.59
N CYS A 51 12.59 -10.31 -20.88
CA CYS A 51 12.29 -9.08 -20.14
C CYS A 51 11.99 -9.38 -18.67
N ASN A 52 11.21 -10.42 -18.39
CA ASN A 52 10.86 -10.83 -17.04
C ASN A 52 12.10 -11.26 -16.23
N ARG A 53 13.07 -11.94 -16.87
CA ARG A 53 14.37 -12.24 -16.24
C ARG A 53 15.18 -10.97 -15.96
N ILE A 54 15.26 -10.02 -16.90
CA ILE A 54 15.92 -8.71 -16.69
C ILE A 54 15.29 -7.98 -15.50
N LEU A 55 13.96 -7.91 -15.49
CA LEU A 55 13.20 -7.27 -14.42
C LEU A 55 13.46 -7.95 -13.07
N SER A 56 13.57 -9.29 -13.05
CA SER A 56 13.90 -10.05 -11.84
C SER A 56 15.26 -9.67 -11.24
N PHE A 57 16.23 -9.27 -12.07
CA PHE A 57 17.52 -8.77 -11.59
C PHE A 57 17.36 -7.39 -10.95
N ILE A 58 16.64 -6.48 -11.61
CA ILE A 58 16.40 -5.11 -11.12
C ILE A 58 15.58 -5.10 -9.83
N THR A 59 14.53 -5.91 -9.75
CA THR A 59 13.61 -5.94 -8.60
C THR A 59 14.06 -6.88 -7.48
N TRP A 60 15.17 -7.62 -7.64
CA TRP A 60 15.65 -8.64 -6.70
C TRP A 60 14.66 -9.79 -6.43
N THR A 61 13.63 -9.97 -7.26
CA THR A 61 12.56 -10.96 -7.05
C THR A 61 12.84 -12.30 -7.73
N SER A 62 14.10 -12.74 -7.81
CA SER A 62 14.42 -14.00 -8.46
C SER A 62 13.98 -15.17 -7.58
N SER A 63 13.17 -16.07 -8.14
CA SER A 63 12.45 -17.13 -7.42
C SER A 63 13.31 -18.31 -6.96
N LYS A 64 14.57 -18.41 -7.38
CA LYS A 64 15.48 -19.49 -6.96
C LYS A 64 16.25 -19.10 -5.70
N GLU A 65 16.25 -19.97 -4.68
CA GLU A 65 16.76 -19.75 -3.32
C GLU A 65 18.21 -19.22 -3.21
N ASN A 66 19.04 -19.43 -4.24
CA ASN A 66 20.42 -18.91 -4.25
C ASN A 66 20.60 -17.63 -5.08
N SER A 67 19.58 -17.08 -5.71
CA SER A 67 19.76 -16.04 -6.71
C SER A 67 20.26 -14.66 -6.23
N HIS A 68 20.26 -14.40 -4.93
CA HIS A 68 20.73 -13.13 -4.37
C HIS A 68 22.23 -12.90 -4.58
N TYR A 69 23.05 -13.97 -4.65
CA TYR A 69 24.50 -13.82 -4.88
C TYR A 69 24.80 -13.14 -6.22
N ARG A 70 23.97 -13.34 -7.25
CA ARG A 70 24.22 -12.78 -8.59
C ARG A 70 24.19 -11.26 -8.58
N ASN A 71 23.19 -10.67 -7.92
CA ASN A 71 23.07 -9.22 -7.79
C ASN A 71 24.20 -8.65 -6.92
N ILE A 72 24.64 -9.38 -5.89
CA ILE A 72 25.79 -8.99 -5.06
C ILE A 72 27.08 -8.98 -5.90
N VAL A 73 27.31 -9.98 -6.74
CA VAL A 73 28.48 -10.02 -7.65
C VAL A 73 28.46 -8.85 -8.62
N ILE A 74 27.29 -8.51 -9.20
CA ILE A 74 27.16 -7.34 -10.08
C ILE A 74 27.51 -6.04 -9.33
N ILE A 75 27.06 -5.88 -8.08
CA ILE A 75 27.39 -4.72 -7.26
C ILE A 75 28.89 -4.66 -6.95
N MET A 76 29.51 -5.80 -6.64
CA MET A 76 30.96 -5.88 -6.40
C MET A 76 31.75 -5.48 -7.65
N LEU A 77 31.39 -6.01 -8.82
CA LEU A 77 32.02 -5.64 -10.08
C LEU A 77 31.85 -4.14 -10.38
N TYR A 78 30.66 -3.59 -10.14
CA TYR A 78 30.40 -2.14 -10.28
C TYR A 78 31.30 -1.31 -9.34
N SER A 79 31.44 -1.70 -8.07
CA SER A 79 32.29 -0.98 -7.13
C SER A 79 33.78 -1.03 -7.52
N MET A 80 34.26 -2.20 -7.97
CA MET A 80 35.64 -2.37 -8.44
C MET A 80 35.92 -1.54 -9.69
N MET A 81 34.92 -1.44 -10.58
CA MET A 81 35.00 -0.65 -11.80
C MET A 81 35.23 0.84 -11.50
N ILE A 82 34.53 1.40 -10.49
CA ILE A 82 34.64 2.82 -10.15
C ILE A 82 35.91 3.10 -9.35
N LEU A 83 36.29 2.22 -8.41
CA LEU A 83 37.51 2.40 -7.61
C LEU A 83 38.79 2.48 -8.47
N HIS A 84 38.82 1.78 -9.60
CA HIS A 84 40.00 1.69 -10.47
C HIS A 84 39.88 2.54 -11.75
N TRP A 85 39.03 3.57 -11.74
CA TRP A 85 38.72 4.40 -12.92
C TRP A 85 39.95 5.09 -13.55
N ASN A 86 40.97 5.46 -12.76
CA ASN A 86 41.98 6.43 -13.22
C ASN A 86 43.13 5.86 -14.10
N ASN A 87 43.66 4.66 -13.82
CA ASN A 87 44.87 4.17 -14.52
C ASN A 87 44.64 2.92 -15.40
N TYR A 88 43.73 2.03 -15.01
CA TYR A 88 43.55 0.74 -15.70
C TYR A 88 42.30 0.73 -16.59
N PHE A 89 41.38 1.66 -16.37
CA PHE A 89 40.06 1.61 -16.99
C PHE A 89 40.09 1.87 -18.49
N VAL A 90 40.91 2.79 -19.00
CA VAL A 90 40.97 3.09 -20.45
C VAL A 90 41.42 1.87 -21.27
N ILE A 91 42.31 1.04 -20.71
CA ILE A 91 42.82 -0.18 -21.35
C ILE A 91 41.83 -1.34 -21.21
N ILE A 92 41.15 -1.44 -20.06
CA ILE A 92 40.23 -2.53 -19.74
C ILE A 92 38.79 -2.26 -20.26
N LEU A 93 38.42 -1.02 -20.52
CA LEU A 93 37.08 -0.64 -20.96
C LEU A 93 36.66 -1.35 -22.27
N PRO A 94 37.49 -1.38 -23.35
CA PRO A 94 37.09 -2.08 -24.57
C PRO A 94 36.88 -3.57 -24.34
N THR A 95 37.69 -4.22 -23.50
CA THR A 95 37.55 -5.65 -23.21
C THR A 95 36.31 -5.93 -22.35
N LEU A 96 36.00 -5.06 -21.39
CA LEU A 96 34.76 -5.13 -20.62
C LEU A 96 33.52 -4.90 -21.50
N LEU A 97 33.54 -3.94 -22.43
CA LEU A 97 32.42 -3.71 -23.34
C LEU A 97 32.16 -4.93 -24.24
N VAL A 98 33.22 -5.54 -24.78
CA VAL A 98 33.11 -6.79 -25.55
C VAL A 98 32.57 -7.92 -24.67
N LEU A 99 33.06 -8.05 -23.43
CA LEU A 99 32.57 -9.08 -22.51
C LEU A 99 31.10 -8.85 -22.14
N CYS A 100 30.68 -7.63 -21.85
CA CYS A 100 29.30 -7.26 -21.60
C CYS A 100 28.41 -7.57 -22.82
N PHE A 101 28.87 -7.27 -24.03
CA PHE A 101 28.16 -7.61 -25.26
C PHE A 101 28.04 -9.13 -25.44
N CYS A 102 29.12 -9.88 -25.22
CA CYS A 102 29.11 -11.35 -25.25
C CYS A 102 28.16 -11.93 -24.20
N CYS A 103 28.16 -11.40 -22.98
CA CYS A 103 27.23 -11.79 -21.92
C CYS A 103 25.79 -11.46 -22.28
N TYR A 104 25.53 -10.31 -22.89
CA TYR A 104 24.20 -9.92 -23.36
C TYR A 104 23.71 -10.87 -24.47
N VAL A 105 24.53 -11.10 -25.48
CA VAL A 105 24.21 -12.03 -26.58
C VAL A 105 24.01 -13.45 -26.04
N TRP A 106 24.86 -13.91 -25.12
CA TRP A 106 24.70 -15.20 -24.45
C TRP A 106 23.42 -15.25 -23.62
N PHE A 107 23.08 -14.18 -22.89
CA PHE A 107 21.87 -14.11 -22.09
C PHE A 107 20.60 -14.19 -22.95
N ILE A 108 20.55 -13.41 -24.03
CA ILE A 108 19.47 -13.47 -25.02
C ILE A 108 19.42 -14.87 -25.62
N LYS A 109 20.55 -15.39 -26.09
CA LYS A 109 20.64 -16.74 -26.66
C LYS A 109 20.14 -17.81 -25.69
N VAL A 110 20.57 -17.81 -24.43
CA VAL A 110 20.12 -18.76 -23.40
C VAL A 110 18.64 -18.59 -23.09
N SER A 111 18.11 -17.37 -23.14
CA SER A 111 16.68 -17.12 -22.98
C SER A 111 15.87 -17.77 -24.10
N TYR A 112 16.22 -17.45 -25.36
CA TYR A 112 15.57 -18.00 -26.56
C TYR A 112 15.81 -19.51 -26.73
N ILE A 113 17.01 -20.01 -26.40
CA ILE A 113 17.40 -21.41 -26.59
C ILE A 113 16.80 -22.32 -25.52
N ASN A 114 16.82 -21.94 -24.23
CA ASN A 114 16.15 -22.75 -23.20
C ASN A 114 14.67 -22.91 -23.53
N GLU A 115 14.06 -21.88 -24.08
CA GLU A 115 12.67 -21.89 -24.51
C GLU A 115 12.45 -22.72 -25.79
N LYS A 116 13.35 -22.64 -26.77
CA LYS A 116 13.33 -23.52 -27.95
C LYS A 116 13.54 -25.00 -27.60
N TYR A 117 14.32 -25.30 -26.55
CA TYR A 117 14.46 -26.66 -26.02
C TYR A 117 13.23 -27.11 -25.22
N HIS A 118 12.51 -26.20 -24.54
CA HIS A 118 11.16 -26.50 -24.05
C HIS A 118 10.24 -26.88 -25.22
N LEU A 119 10.21 -26.07 -26.29
CA LEU A 119 9.42 -26.36 -27.49
C LEU A 119 9.75 -27.70 -28.19
N ASN A 120 11.02 -28.14 -28.15
CA ASN A 120 11.47 -29.36 -28.83
C ASN A 120 11.54 -30.61 -27.94
N GLY A 121 11.37 -30.49 -26.61
CA GLY A 121 11.57 -31.60 -25.67
C GLY A 121 10.44 -31.85 -24.68
N LYS A 122 9.58 -30.86 -24.38
CA LYS A 122 8.41 -30.99 -23.49
C LYS A 122 7.38 -29.92 -23.86
N SER A 123 6.23 -30.35 -24.41
CA SER A 123 4.95 -29.61 -24.59
C SER A 123 5.04 -28.10 -24.90
N VAL A 124 4.42 -27.68 -26.00
CA VAL A 124 4.13 -26.25 -26.28
C VAL A 124 3.67 -25.55 -24.99
N PRO A 125 4.23 -24.38 -24.63
CA PRO A 125 3.86 -23.70 -23.39
C PRO A 125 2.35 -23.54 -23.34
N THR A 126 1.74 -23.87 -22.20
CA THR A 126 0.29 -23.72 -22.06
C THR A 126 -0.05 -22.23 -22.03
N ILE A 127 -1.24 -21.87 -22.51
CA ILE A 127 -1.70 -20.47 -22.47
C ILE A 127 -1.69 -19.95 -21.01
N GLU A 128 -1.98 -20.84 -20.06
CA GLU A 128 -1.87 -20.59 -18.62
C GLU A 128 -0.45 -20.18 -18.19
N GLU A 129 0.60 -20.88 -18.65
CA GLU A 129 1.98 -20.51 -18.36
C GLU A 129 2.35 -19.14 -18.95
N VAL A 130 1.87 -18.84 -20.16
CA VAL A 130 2.11 -17.54 -20.79
C VAL A 130 1.40 -16.42 -20.01
N LEU A 131 0.16 -16.64 -19.56
CA LEU A 131 -0.56 -15.68 -18.72
C LEU A 131 0.12 -15.49 -17.36
N ASP A 132 0.55 -16.56 -16.70
CA ASP A 132 1.25 -16.49 -15.42
C ASP A 132 2.57 -15.71 -15.55
N THR A 133 3.31 -15.92 -16.64
CA THR A 133 4.54 -15.13 -16.88
C THR A 133 4.24 -13.67 -17.16
N LEU A 134 3.15 -13.37 -17.87
CA LEU A 134 2.67 -12.02 -18.11
C LEU A 134 2.22 -11.32 -16.83
N ASP A 135 1.48 -12.00 -15.96
CA ASP A 135 1.09 -11.48 -14.65
C ASP A 135 2.32 -11.19 -13.78
N ASN A 136 3.30 -12.10 -13.77
CA ASN A 136 4.56 -11.85 -13.09
C ASN A 136 5.32 -10.63 -13.66
N PHE A 137 5.31 -10.46 -14.98
CA PHE A 137 5.93 -9.32 -15.64
C PHE A 137 5.19 -8.01 -15.29
N THR A 138 3.86 -7.98 -15.35
CA THR A 138 3.06 -6.79 -15.03
C THR A 138 3.22 -6.38 -13.57
N ILE A 139 3.24 -7.34 -12.64
CA ILE A 139 3.51 -7.08 -11.21
C ILE A 139 4.90 -6.44 -11.05
N ARG A 140 5.94 -6.99 -11.68
CA ARG A 140 7.30 -6.43 -11.59
C ARG A 140 7.41 -5.04 -12.23
N CYS A 141 6.73 -4.82 -13.36
CA CYS A 141 6.63 -3.50 -13.99
C CYS A 141 5.91 -2.49 -13.08
N SER A 142 4.88 -2.93 -12.35
CA SER A 142 4.13 -2.06 -11.44
C SER A 142 5.02 -1.48 -10.33
N PHE A 143 6.02 -2.22 -9.84
CA PHE A 143 6.98 -1.70 -8.86
C PHE A 143 7.75 -0.49 -9.39
N ILE A 144 8.14 -0.52 -10.66
CA ILE A 144 8.88 0.56 -11.33
C ILE A 144 7.91 1.71 -11.67
N SER A 145 6.72 1.40 -12.18
CA SER A 145 5.72 2.41 -12.54
C SER A 145 5.21 3.21 -11.34
N ASN A 146 5.03 2.56 -10.19
CA ASN A 146 4.59 3.20 -8.94
C ASN A 146 5.58 4.26 -8.43
N PHE A 147 6.85 4.15 -8.81
CA PHE A 147 7.83 5.21 -8.55
C PHE A 147 7.46 6.48 -9.32
N SER A 148 7.06 6.40 -10.58
CA SER A 148 6.79 7.59 -11.39
C SER A 148 5.45 8.28 -11.05
N SER A 149 4.38 7.50 -10.86
CA SER A 149 3.02 8.06 -10.70
C SER A 149 2.82 8.82 -9.38
N ASN A 150 3.39 8.30 -8.28
CA ASN A 150 3.17 8.84 -6.93
C ASN A 150 3.88 10.18 -6.68
N TYR A 151 4.93 10.53 -7.44
CA TYR A 151 5.70 11.76 -7.21
C TYR A 151 5.34 12.92 -8.12
N SER A 152 4.40 12.76 -9.05
CA SER A 152 3.99 13.82 -9.99
C SER A 152 3.61 15.13 -9.27
N ASN A 153 2.84 15.04 -8.19
CA ASN A 153 2.42 16.19 -7.38
C ASN A 153 3.51 16.70 -6.41
N LEU A 154 4.58 15.93 -6.21
CA LEU A 154 5.67 16.19 -5.27
C LEU A 154 6.91 16.82 -5.94
N LEU A 155 6.97 16.85 -7.27
CA LEU A 155 8.11 17.40 -8.01
C LEU A 155 8.34 18.88 -7.72
N THR A 156 7.29 19.69 -7.59
CA THR A 156 7.41 21.13 -7.36
C THR A 156 8.04 21.46 -5.99
N PRO A 157 7.59 20.92 -4.83
CA PRO A 157 8.27 21.18 -3.56
C PRO A 157 9.67 20.55 -3.51
N LEU A 158 9.87 19.37 -4.13
CA LEU A 158 11.19 18.73 -4.16
C LEU A 158 12.22 19.53 -4.95
N THR A 159 11.83 20.11 -6.10
CA THR A 159 12.74 20.95 -6.90
C THR A 159 13.11 22.24 -6.17
N ILE A 160 12.16 22.89 -5.51
CA ILE A 160 12.41 24.08 -4.67
C ILE A 160 13.39 23.74 -3.54
N ASN A 161 13.16 22.63 -2.84
CA ASN A 161 14.04 22.19 -1.76
C ASN A 161 15.41 21.76 -2.28
N LEU A 162 15.50 21.14 -3.46
CA LEU A 162 16.78 20.81 -4.09
C LEU A 162 17.60 22.08 -4.35
N ILE A 163 16.98 23.12 -4.92
CA ILE A 163 17.61 24.42 -5.16
C ILE A 163 18.08 25.02 -3.83
N LEU A 164 17.24 25.00 -2.80
CA LEU A 164 17.59 25.52 -1.47
C LEU A 164 18.75 24.78 -0.80
N LEU A 165 18.85 23.46 -0.99
CA LEU A 165 19.93 22.62 -0.44
C LEU A 165 21.19 22.59 -1.33
N THR A 166 21.18 23.15 -2.55
CA THR A 166 22.36 23.18 -3.43
C THR A 166 23.65 23.72 -2.79
N PRO A 167 23.67 24.86 -2.04
CA PRO A 167 24.92 25.33 -1.43
C PRO A 167 25.48 24.35 -0.40
N PHE A 168 24.60 23.64 0.31
CA PHE A 168 24.99 22.60 1.25
C PHE A 168 25.58 21.38 0.53
N TYR A 169 24.98 20.96 -0.59
CA TYR A 169 25.54 19.88 -1.42
C TYR A 169 26.91 20.24 -2.00
N VAL A 170 27.08 21.46 -2.51
CA VAL A 170 28.37 21.94 -3.03
C VAL A 170 29.42 21.95 -1.92
N TYR A 171 29.06 22.40 -0.71
CA TYR A 171 29.93 22.36 0.45
C TYR A 171 30.37 20.93 0.80
N LEU A 172 29.42 19.97 0.85
CA LEU A 172 29.71 18.56 1.13
C LEU A 172 30.60 17.92 0.05
N MET A 173 30.33 18.18 -1.22
CA MET A 173 31.12 17.65 -2.34
C MET A 173 32.53 18.23 -2.38
N LYS A 174 32.73 19.47 -1.94
CA LYS A 174 34.05 20.08 -1.89
C LYS A 174 34.90 19.56 -0.72
N ASN A 175 34.28 19.31 0.44
CA ASN A 175 35.02 19.11 1.69
C ASN A 175 35.01 17.67 2.21
N CYS A 176 33.96 16.89 1.95
CA CYS A 176 33.75 15.62 2.65
C CYS A 176 33.74 14.39 1.74
N ILE A 177 33.25 14.52 0.50
CA ILE A 177 32.93 13.36 -0.35
C ILE A 177 33.70 13.48 -1.67
N SER A 178 34.62 12.54 -1.95
CA SER A 178 35.25 12.42 -3.26
C SER A 178 34.24 11.94 -4.32
N ILE A 179 34.49 12.28 -5.58
CA ILE A 179 33.62 11.91 -6.71
C ILE A 179 33.40 10.38 -6.78
N ASP A 180 34.45 9.59 -6.50
CA ASP A 180 34.43 8.14 -6.54
C ASP A 180 33.54 7.54 -5.46
N VAL A 181 33.64 8.05 -4.23
CA VAL A 181 32.81 7.60 -3.10
C VAL A 181 31.34 7.96 -3.36
N TRP A 182 31.08 9.14 -3.93
CA TRP A 182 29.72 9.53 -4.30
C TRP A 182 29.10 8.62 -5.38
N LEU A 183 29.85 8.29 -6.43
CA LEU A 183 29.38 7.39 -7.50
C LEU A 183 29.14 5.95 -7.01
N ILE A 184 30.00 5.44 -6.12
CA ILE A 184 29.83 4.11 -5.53
C ILE A 184 28.61 4.08 -4.62
N THR A 185 28.49 5.05 -3.71
CA THR A 185 27.37 5.09 -2.74
C THR A 185 26.02 5.26 -3.44
N THR A 186 25.92 6.15 -4.43
CA THR A 186 24.70 6.34 -5.22
C THR A 186 24.35 5.09 -6.05
N GLY A 187 25.32 4.47 -6.72
CA GLY A 187 25.09 3.27 -7.52
C GLY A 187 24.67 2.05 -6.70
N ILE A 188 25.27 1.86 -5.51
CA ILE A 188 24.85 0.82 -4.56
C ILE A 188 23.43 1.10 -4.07
N PHE A 189 23.08 2.36 -3.77
CA PHE A 189 21.74 2.72 -3.33
C PHE A 189 20.67 2.38 -4.37
N PHE A 190 20.86 2.78 -5.64
CA PHE A 190 19.91 2.45 -6.71
C PHE A 190 19.82 0.95 -6.95
N SER A 191 20.96 0.25 -7.00
CA SER A 191 21.00 -1.19 -7.26
C SER A 191 20.35 -2.01 -6.14
N THR A 192 20.39 -1.55 -4.89
CA THR A 192 19.81 -2.25 -3.74
C THR A 192 18.41 -1.77 -3.37
N TYR A 193 17.86 -0.77 -4.05
CA TYR A 193 16.61 -0.10 -3.67
C TYR A 193 15.41 -1.05 -3.55
N TYR A 194 15.29 -2.03 -4.45
CA TYR A 194 14.21 -3.02 -4.43
C TYR A 194 14.56 -4.31 -3.68
N SER A 195 15.77 -4.42 -3.12
CA SER A 195 16.17 -5.57 -2.32
C SER A 195 15.29 -5.70 -1.08
N SER A 196 14.95 -6.95 -0.70
CA SER A 196 14.16 -7.27 0.49
C SER A 196 14.76 -6.64 1.76
N TRP A 197 16.09 -6.64 1.88
CA TRP A 197 16.85 -6.06 2.97
C TRP A 197 16.71 -4.54 3.03
N SER A 198 16.79 -3.86 1.89
CA SER A 198 16.61 -2.40 1.79
C SER A 198 15.17 -2.00 2.09
N ILE A 199 14.19 -2.79 1.63
CA ILE A 199 12.78 -2.59 1.96
C ILE A 199 12.56 -2.73 3.47
N ALA A 200 13.13 -3.77 4.10
CA ALA A 200 13.03 -3.96 5.55
C ALA A 200 13.70 -2.81 6.32
N LEU A 201 14.90 -2.39 5.89
CA LEU A 201 15.64 -1.27 6.48
C LEU A 201 14.85 0.04 6.39
N ARG A 202 14.28 0.37 5.23
CA ARG A 202 13.43 1.55 5.07
C ARG A 202 12.17 1.48 5.93
N ARG A 203 11.52 0.32 6.02
CA ARG A 203 10.35 0.12 6.91
C ARG A 203 10.73 0.33 8.38
N LEU A 204 11.90 -0.14 8.79
CA LEU A 204 12.44 0.06 10.13
C LEU A 204 12.76 1.55 10.37
N LEU A 205 13.48 2.18 9.44
CA LEU A 205 13.80 3.61 9.50
C LEU A 205 12.53 4.46 9.59
N TRP A 206 11.46 4.12 8.86
CA TRP A 206 10.19 4.84 8.89
C TRP A 206 9.43 4.77 10.23
N ARG A 207 9.80 3.83 11.13
CA ARG A 207 9.26 3.81 12.50
C ARG A 207 9.85 4.92 13.38
N SER A 208 11.01 5.45 13.03
CA SER A 208 11.63 6.53 13.80
C SER A 208 10.91 7.86 13.58
N LYS A 209 10.73 8.64 14.65
CA LYS A 209 10.20 10.01 14.57
C LYS A 209 11.11 10.93 13.75
N TYR A 210 12.43 10.75 13.89
CA TYR A 210 13.41 11.60 13.24
C TYR A 210 13.38 11.46 11.72
N THR A 211 13.18 10.23 11.20
CA THR A 211 13.09 10.03 9.75
C THR A 211 11.85 10.71 9.17
N ARG A 212 10.70 10.64 9.83
CA ARG A 212 9.47 11.35 9.42
C ARG A 212 9.62 12.86 9.48
N LEU A 213 10.36 13.38 10.45
CA LEU A 213 10.63 14.81 10.57
C LEU A 213 11.55 15.28 9.45
N ILE A 214 12.66 14.57 9.20
CA ILE A 214 13.58 14.86 8.11
C ILE A 214 12.86 14.75 6.75
N THR A 215 12.05 13.71 6.55
CA THR A 215 11.29 13.59 5.30
C THR A 215 10.26 14.72 5.18
N SER A 216 9.55 15.10 6.24
CA SER A 216 8.61 16.23 6.20
C SER A 216 9.29 17.56 5.89
N PHE A 217 10.52 17.76 6.37
CA PHE A 217 11.32 18.93 6.05
C PHE A 217 11.75 18.92 4.57
N LEU A 218 12.20 17.77 4.07
CA LEU A 218 12.68 17.61 2.69
C LEU A 218 11.57 17.58 1.63
N THR A 219 10.41 16.99 1.92
CA THR A 219 9.29 16.88 0.97
C THR A 219 8.25 17.96 1.15
N ASN A 220 8.32 18.72 2.25
CA ASN A 220 7.30 19.68 2.69
C ASN A 220 5.90 19.06 2.86
N GLU A 221 5.82 17.72 2.98
CA GLU A 221 4.58 17.02 3.28
C GLU A 221 4.42 16.80 4.78
N LYS A 222 3.20 17.01 5.27
CA LYS A 222 2.86 16.79 6.68
C LYS A 222 2.59 15.31 6.90
N TYR A 223 3.61 14.57 7.34
CA TYR A 223 3.43 13.19 7.82
C TYR A 223 2.92 13.16 9.25
N SER A 224 2.08 12.16 9.59
CA SER A 224 1.66 11.95 10.97
C SER A 224 2.87 11.54 11.82
N MET A 225 3.25 12.43 12.76
CA MET A 225 4.34 12.23 13.72
C MET A 225 4.01 11.18 14.79
N VAL A 226 2.77 10.69 14.75
CA VAL A 226 2.21 9.72 15.66
C VAL A 226 1.91 8.45 14.86
N ASP A 227 2.36 7.32 15.36
CA ASP A 227 1.94 6.02 14.83
C ASP A 227 0.43 5.89 15.03
N LYS A 228 -0.34 5.81 13.93
CA LYS A 228 -1.80 5.63 13.97
C LYS A 228 -2.23 4.45 14.86
N GLU A 229 -1.36 3.45 15.05
CA GLU A 229 -1.60 2.29 15.91
C GLU A 229 -1.43 2.54 17.42
N ASN A 230 -0.82 3.67 17.82
CA ASN A 230 -0.48 4.00 19.21
C ASN A 230 -1.26 5.19 19.79
N GLU A 231 -2.07 5.89 18.98
CA GLU A 231 -2.93 6.97 19.47
C GLU A 231 -4.36 6.89 18.94
N ILE A 232 -5.10 5.91 19.45
CA ILE A 232 -6.44 6.27 19.93
C ILE A 232 -6.22 6.85 21.34
N SER A 233 -5.59 8.03 21.41
CA SER A 233 -5.55 8.78 22.65
C SER A 233 -6.93 9.40 22.83
N ILE A 234 -7.49 9.31 24.03
CA ILE A 234 -8.79 9.88 24.40
C ILE A 234 -8.87 11.39 24.07
N MET A 235 -7.72 12.04 23.89
CA MET A 235 -7.58 13.43 23.45
C MET A 235 -8.14 13.72 22.05
N ASN A 236 -8.16 12.71 21.17
CA ASN A 236 -8.70 12.93 19.84
C ASN A 236 -10.22 12.65 19.80
N LEU A 237 -10.81 12.00 20.81
CA LEU A 237 -12.27 11.85 20.92
C LEU A 237 -12.90 13.23 21.19
N ASP A 238 -14.07 13.52 20.61
CA ASP A 238 -14.77 14.78 20.84
C ASP A 238 -15.15 14.92 22.34
N ILE A 239 -14.29 15.61 23.09
CA ILE A 239 -14.51 15.90 24.51
C ILE A 239 -15.55 17.01 24.58
N LYS A 240 -16.78 16.65 24.98
CA LYS A 240 -17.85 17.63 25.20
C LYS A 240 -17.67 18.44 26.48
N GLY A 241 -16.92 17.90 27.43
CA GLY A 241 -16.62 18.55 28.70
C GLY A 241 -15.62 17.74 29.52
N THR A 242 -14.86 18.45 30.33
CA THR A 242 -13.97 17.89 31.36
C THR A 242 -14.58 18.23 32.71
N ILE A 243 -14.80 17.22 33.56
CA ILE A 243 -15.25 17.44 34.94
C ILE A 243 -13.99 17.69 35.79
N ASP A 244 -12.96 16.85 35.62
CA ASP A 244 -11.61 16.99 36.20
C ASP A 244 -10.53 16.66 35.14
N GLU A 245 -9.24 16.82 35.48
CA GLU A 245 -8.12 16.40 34.62
C GLU A 245 -8.20 14.90 34.25
N ASN A 246 -8.71 14.09 35.18
CA ASN A 246 -8.79 12.63 35.05
C ASN A 246 -10.15 12.14 34.53
N THR A 247 -11.20 12.97 34.51
CA THR A 247 -12.56 12.54 34.14
C THR A 247 -13.05 13.30 32.91
N LYS A 248 -13.24 12.57 31.82
CA LYS A 248 -13.62 13.15 30.52
C LYS A 248 -14.94 12.58 30.03
N ILE A 249 -15.78 13.45 29.47
CA ILE A 249 -17.02 13.05 28.80
C ILE A 249 -16.73 12.91 27.31
N VAL A 250 -16.93 11.70 26.80
CA VAL A 250 -16.74 11.34 25.39
C VAL A 250 -18.10 11.06 24.77
N GLU A 251 -18.33 11.60 23.57
CA GLU A 251 -19.48 11.21 22.75
C GLU A 251 -19.08 10.16 21.71
N PHE A 252 -19.75 9.01 21.74
CA PHE A 252 -19.65 8.02 20.69
C PHE A 252 -20.74 8.22 19.65
N GLN A 253 -20.39 8.08 18.38
CA GLN A 253 -21.32 8.16 17.25
C GLN A 253 -21.32 6.86 16.45
N VAL A 254 -22.52 6.36 16.12
CA VAL A 254 -22.74 5.14 15.36
C VAL A 254 -23.79 5.42 14.29
N LEU A 255 -23.63 4.82 13.11
CA LEU A 255 -24.65 4.83 12.06
C LEU A 255 -25.62 3.67 12.28
N GLU A 256 -26.90 3.97 12.31
CA GLU A 256 -27.98 3.01 12.19
C GLU A 256 -28.41 2.93 10.72
N ASN A 257 -28.41 1.72 10.17
CA ASN A 257 -28.67 1.41 8.77
C ASN A 257 -29.90 0.52 8.66
N GLU A 258 -30.75 0.82 7.68
CA GLU A 258 -31.95 0.03 7.39
C GLU A 258 -32.16 -0.12 5.89
N ARG A 259 -32.85 -1.21 5.53
CA ARG A 259 -33.18 -1.57 4.16
C ARG A 259 -34.68 -1.68 3.98
N ARG A 260 -35.18 -1.21 2.84
CA ARG A 260 -36.57 -1.32 2.43
C ARG A 260 -36.84 -2.67 1.78
N TRP A 261 -37.86 -3.35 2.27
CA TRP A 261 -38.35 -4.62 1.75
C TRP A 261 -39.79 -4.48 1.26
N VAL A 262 -40.10 -5.18 0.18
CA VAL A 262 -41.47 -5.25 -0.36
C VAL A 262 -42.36 -5.92 0.68
N GLY A 263 -43.47 -5.28 1.06
CA GLY A 263 -44.41 -5.77 2.08
C GLY A 263 -44.04 -5.42 3.54
N LEU A 264 -42.76 -5.47 3.91
CA LEU A 264 -42.30 -5.24 5.29
C LEU A 264 -41.93 -3.76 5.59
N GLY A 265 -41.66 -2.96 4.55
CA GLY A 265 -41.17 -1.60 4.72
C GLY A 265 -39.70 -1.55 5.14
N TRP A 266 -39.32 -0.53 5.92
CA TRP A 266 -37.95 -0.35 6.39
C TRP A 266 -37.64 -1.30 7.55
N SER A 267 -36.59 -2.11 7.42
CA SER A 267 -36.16 -3.05 8.46
C SER A 267 -34.65 -3.16 8.57
N LYS A 268 -34.18 -3.74 9.69
CA LYS A 268 -32.75 -4.00 9.97
C LYS A 268 -32.25 -5.29 9.33
N HIS A 269 -33.06 -5.97 8.52
CA HIS A 269 -32.63 -7.13 7.76
C HIS A 269 -31.83 -6.65 6.54
N MET A 270 -30.51 -6.67 6.67
CA MET A 270 -29.58 -6.23 5.63
C MET A 270 -29.19 -7.41 4.73
N LEU A 271 -28.80 -7.13 3.49
CA LEU A 271 -28.21 -8.17 2.62
C LEU A 271 -26.75 -8.44 3.04
N PHE A 272 -26.24 -9.63 2.72
CA PHE A 272 -24.88 -10.04 3.12
C PHE A 272 -23.76 -9.16 2.56
N PHE A 273 -23.97 -8.56 1.38
CA PHE A 273 -23.03 -7.64 0.73
C PHE A 273 -23.28 -6.16 1.10
N ASP A 274 -24.25 -5.92 1.97
CA ASP A 274 -24.67 -4.60 2.40
C ASP A 274 -23.89 -4.17 3.66
N ARG A 275 -24.07 -2.91 4.09
CA ARG A 275 -23.60 -2.44 5.39
C ARG A 275 -24.39 -3.16 6.50
N ALA A 276 -23.74 -3.45 7.61
CA ALA A 276 -24.44 -4.01 8.78
C ALA A 276 -25.45 -3.02 9.38
N PRO A 277 -26.44 -3.50 10.16
CA PRO A 277 -27.48 -2.66 10.77
C PRO A 277 -26.95 -1.51 11.61
N TYR A 278 -25.79 -1.70 12.25
CA TYR A 278 -25.05 -0.61 12.89
C TYR A 278 -23.62 -0.61 12.39
N CYS A 279 -23.07 0.57 12.09
CA CYS A 279 -21.70 0.70 11.61
C CYS A 279 -21.02 1.91 12.24
N SER A 280 -19.69 1.86 12.36
CA SER A 280 -18.92 3.08 12.59
C SER A 280 -19.05 4.03 11.40
N ILE A 281 -18.90 5.32 11.63
CA ILE A 281 -18.97 6.35 10.56
C ILE A 281 -17.96 6.10 9.44
N ASP A 282 -16.80 5.55 9.79
CA ASP A 282 -15.72 5.17 8.88
C ASP A 282 -15.98 3.86 8.12
N MET A 283 -17.10 3.20 8.39
CA MET A 283 -17.49 1.93 7.77
C MET A 283 -16.52 0.76 8.04
N GLN A 284 -15.55 0.92 8.93
CA GLN A 284 -14.56 -0.11 9.26
C GLN A 284 -15.13 -1.21 10.16
N GLN A 285 -16.10 -0.88 11.02
CA GLN A 285 -16.69 -1.83 11.96
C GLN A 285 -18.18 -1.95 11.75
N GLN A 286 -18.65 -3.18 11.80
CA GLN A 286 -20.02 -3.60 11.55
C GLN A 286 -20.54 -4.31 12.81
N LEU A 287 -21.70 -3.88 13.31
CA LEU A 287 -22.37 -4.48 14.45
C LEU A 287 -23.80 -4.88 14.08
N ASN A 288 -24.23 -6.04 14.57
CA ASN A 288 -25.59 -6.53 14.38
C ASN A 288 -26.54 -5.93 15.43
N SER A 289 -26.06 -5.74 16.66
CA SER A 289 -26.81 -5.17 17.77
C SER A 289 -26.00 -4.12 18.52
N LEU A 290 -26.68 -3.09 19.05
CA LEU A 290 -26.06 -2.06 19.89
C LEU A 290 -25.57 -2.61 21.24
N LYS A 291 -26.05 -3.79 21.66
CA LYS A 291 -25.62 -4.46 22.90
C LYS A 291 -24.21 -5.04 22.80
N ASP A 292 -23.76 -5.36 21.59
CA ASP A 292 -22.45 -5.97 21.34
C ASP A 292 -21.32 -4.93 21.35
N TYR A 293 -21.65 -3.66 21.61
CA TYR A 293 -20.69 -2.58 21.65
C TYR A 293 -19.70 -2.78 22.80
N ARG A 294 -18.41 -2.81 22.46
CA ARG A 294 -17.30 -2.85 23.41
C ARG A 294 -16.54 -1.53 23.38
N PHE A 295 -16.13 -1.07 24.55
CA PHE A 295 -15.32 0.14 24.68
C PHE A 295 -13.93 -0.05 24.05
N PRO A 296 -13.33 1.04 23.54
CA PRO A 296 -11.96 0.99 23.04
C PRO A 296 -10.98 0.73 24.18
N ILE A 297 -9.99 -0.13 23.91
CA ILE A 297 -8.90 -0.38 24.84
C ILE A 297 -7.86 0.72 24.65
N THR A 298 -7.55 1.44 25.72
CA THR A 298 -6.59 2.55 25.68
C THR A 298 -5.24 2.13 26.22
N LYS A 299 -4.30 1.83 25.32
CA LYS A 299 -2.92 1.37 25.63
C LYS A 299 -2.10 2.27 26.58
N LYS A 300 -2.45 3.57 26.69
CA LYS A 300 -1.77 4.53 27.58
C LYS A 300 -2.40 4.60 28.99
N PHE A 301 -3.63 4.10 29.13
CA PHE A 301 -4.42 4.13 30.36
C PHE A 301 -5.13 2.78 30.47
N ASP A 302 -4.36 1.71 30.72
CA ASP A 302 -4.87 0.34 30.71
C ASP A 302 -5.96 0.10 31.77
N LYS A 303 -5.99 0.93 32.82
CA LYS A 303 -6.99 0.88 33.90
C LYS A 303 -8.13 1.90 33.73
N SER A 304 -8.33 2.42 32.51
CA SER A 304 -9.44 3.36 32.25
C SER A 304 -10.79 2.67 32.51
N GLU A 305 -11.64 3.30 33.31
CA GLU A 305 -13.00 2.82 33.54
C GLU A 305 -13.98 3.61 32.67
N TRP A 306 -14.76 2.89 31.88
CA TRP A 306 -15.79 3.45 31.01
C TRP A 306 -17.16 3.23 31.64
N LYS A 307 -17.94 4.29 31.77
CA LYS A 307 -19.32 4.22 32.26
C LYS A 307 -20.23 5.00 31.33
N TRP A 308 -21.28 4.35 30.83
CA TRP A 308 -22.28 5.05 30.04
C TRP A 308 -22.97 6.11 30.90
N LEU A 309 -23.01 7.34 30.41
CA LEU A 309 -23.78 8.42 31.04
C LEU A 309 -25.24 8.35 30.56
N ASP A 310 -25.42 8.08 29.26
CA ASP A 310 -26.74 7.87 28.67
C ASP A 310 -27.19 6.41 28.79
N SER A 311 -28.47 6.19 29.14
CA SER A 311 -29.08 4.85 29.25
C SER A 311 -29.24 4.14 27.90
N GLN A 312 -29.47 4.91 26.82
CA GLN A 312 -29.74 4.39 25.48
C GLN A 312 -29.03 5.23 24.41
N TRP A 313 -28.92 4.68 23.20
CA TRP A 313 -28.42 5.40 22.04
C TRP A 313 -29.49 6.35 21.51
N ASN A 314 -29.20 7.64 21.50
CA ASN A 314 -30.14 8.68 21.10
C ASN A 314 -29.83 9.18 19.69
N PRO A 315 -30.83 9.46 18.84
CA PRO A 315 -30.57 10.09 17.55
C PRO A 315 -29.97 11.49 17.75
N LEU A 316 -29.00 11.85 16.93
CA LEU A 316 -28.41 13.19 16.97
C LEU A 316 -29.48 14.22 16.55
N PRO A 317 -29.65 15.37 17.24
CA PRO A 317 -30.74 16.32 16.98
C PRO A 317 -30.77 16.85 15.54
N SER A 318 -29.59 16.99 14.91
CA SER A 318 -29.43 17.40 13.51
C SER A 318 -29.55 16.25 12.51
N SER A 319 -29.55 14.99 12.96
CA SER A 319 -29.56 13.82 12.08
C SER A 319 -30.98 13.42 11.71
N ARG A 320 -31.40 13.81 10.51
CA ARG A 320 -32.52 13.17 9.81
C ARG A 320 -32.05 11.89 9.11
N TRP A 321 -33.00 11.04 8.72
CA TRP A 321 -32.70 9.90 7.84
C TRP A 321 -32.16 10.39 6.50
N VAL A 322 -31.11 9.75 6.01
CA VAL A 322 -30.56 9.95 4.67
C VAL A 322 -30.84 8.69 3.87
N TYR A 323 -31.48 8.85 2.72
CA TYR A 323 -31.91 7.77 1.84
C TYR A 323 -30.94 7.62 0.66
N TYR A 324 -30.67 6.36 0.31
CA TYR A 324 -29.75 5.98 -0.76
C TYR A 324 -30.38 4.94 -1.70
N ASP A 325 -29.74 4.74 -2.83
CA ASP A 325 -30.07 3.64 -3.74
C ASP A 325 -29.58 2.27 -3.19
N ASN A 326 -29.76 1.21 -3.98
CA ASN A 326 -29.32 -0.15 -3.62
C ASN A 326 -27.81 -0.28 -3.34
N ARG A 327 -26.98 0.69 -3.72
CA ARG A 327 -25.52 0.67 -3.60
C ARG A 327 -24.98 1.77 -2.66
N TRP A 328 -25.83 2.37 -1.82
CA TRP A 328 -25.47 3.48 -0.91
C TRP A 328 -24.98 4.75 -1.62
N LYS A 329 -25.42 4.98 -2.85
CA LYS A 329 -25.10 6.18 -3.64
C LYS A 329 -26.31 7.13 -3.67
N HIS A 330 -26.05 8.35 -4.14
CA HIS A 330 -27.04 9.41 -4.30
C HIS A 330 -27.81 9.73 -2.99
N PRO A 331 -27.14 10.28 -1.97
CA PRO A 331 -27.79 10.66 -0.72
C PRO A 331 -28.92 11.67 -0.97
N SER A 332 -30.08 11.43 -0.37
CA SER A 332 -31.24 12.32 -0.41
C SER A 332 -31.90 12.38 0.96
N HIS A 333 -32.42 13.55 1.33
CA HIS A 333 -33.22 13.71 2.55
C HIS A 333 -34.70 13.40 2.34
N LYS A 334 -35.15 13.24 1.09
CA LYS A 334 -36.52 12.88 0.73
C LYS A 334 -36.59 11.40 0.36
N ASP A 335 -37.56 10.70 0.95
CA ASP A 335 -37.88 9.32 0.58
C ASP A 335 -38.49 9.28 -0.84
N SER A 336 -38.19 8.23 -1.60
CA SER A 336 -38.74 8.00 -2.92
C SER A 336 -38.71 6.51 -3.27
N VAL A 337 -39.46 6.10 -4.29
CA VAL A 337 -39.61 4.68 -4.68
C VAL A 337 -38.27 4.07 -5.11
N THR A 338 -37.33 4.87 -5.61
CA THR A 338 -36.01 4.41 -6.04
C THR A 338 -35.00 4.28 -4.89
N LYS A 339 -35.40 4.57 -3.65
CA LYS A 339 -34.55 4.46 -2.45
C LYS A 339 -34.82 3.17 -1.71
N TYR A 340 -33.74 2.45 -1.44
CA TYR A 340 -33.78 1.10 -0.87
C TYR A 340 -33.02 0.98 0.43
N THR A 341 -32.08 1.88 0.71
CA THR A 341 -31.31 1.88 1.96
C THR A 341 -31.38 3.27 2.60
N ARG A 342 -31.31 3.32 3.93
CA ARG A 342 -31.26 4.57 4.68
C ARG A 342 -30.32 4.47 5.86
N SER A 343 -29.75 5.60 6.27
CA SER A 343 -28.96 5.68 7.49
C SER A 343 -29.30 6.91 8.34
N ARG A 344 -29.05 6.78 9.64
CA ARG A 344 -29.18 7.84 10.64
C ARG A 344 -28.04 7.76 11.65
N ARG A 345 -27.58 8.91 12.15
CA ARG A 345 -26.57 8.96 13.20
C ARG A 345 -27.22 8.87 14.58
N LEU A 346 -26.72 7.93 15.36
CA LEU A 346 -26.98 7.78 16.78
C LEU A 346 -25.76 8.29 17.55
N ARG A 347 -26.02 8.84 18.73
CA ARG A 347 -25.00 9.28 19.68
C ARG A 347 -25.25 8.67 21.05
N ARG A 348 -24.19 8.48 21.82
CA ARG A 348 -24.28 8.10 23.23
C ARG A 348 -23.07 8.62 23.99
N GLN A 349 -23.33 9.27 25.11
CA GLN A 349 -22.28 9.84 25.95
C GLN A 349 -21.79 8.84 26.98
N CYS A 350 -20.48 8.83 27.16
CA CYS A 350 -19.78 7.99 28.11
C CYS A 350 -18.82 8.84 28.95
N LEU A 351 -18.76 8.53 30.25
CA LEU A 351 -17.75 9.05 31.15
C LEU A 351 -16.56 8.09 31.17
N VAL A 352 -15.37 8.66 30.99
CA VAL A 352 -14.10 7.94 31.05
C VAL A 352 -13.32 8.45 32.25
N VAL A 353 -13.03 7.55 33.18
CA VAL A 353 -12.12 7.83 34.30
C VAL A 353 -10.73 7.34 33.90
N LEU A 354 -9.83 8.28 33.67
CA LEU A 354 -8.42 8.03 33.39
C LEU A 354 -7.73 7.64 34.70
N LYS A 355 -7.38 6.37 34.83
CA LYS A 355 -6.47 5.89 35.87
C LYS A 355 -5.11 5.65 35.20
N LYS A 356 -4.08 6.34 35.70
CA LYS A 356 -2.69 6.13 35.28
C LYS A 356 -2.18 4.78 35.77
#